data_AF-A0A9Q0BLG2-F1
#
_entry.id   AF-A0A9Q0BLG2-F1
#
_cell.length_a   1.000
_cell.length_b   1.000
_cell.length_c   1.000
_cell.angle_alpha   90.00
_cell.angle_beta   90.00
_cell.angle_gamma   90.00
#
_symmetry.space_group_name_H-M   'P 1'
#
loop_
_entity.id
_entity.type
_entity.pdbx_description
1 polymer ?
#
loop_
_entity_poly.entity_id
_entity_poly.type
_entity_poly.pdbx_seq_one_letter_code
_entity_poly.pdbx_strand_id
1 'polypeptide(L)'
;MDLRDEKLYMCTLCLKRCLWKDLSKRELRCPRCSLPPKSCAICDKMFEPRDKSNSYCKRCDFYILRHAAVKPPPIPTQDCPEGRSDVKQNRNGSSITDRWKEIKAASGIVDDFCTSD
;
A
#
# COMPACT_ATOMS: atom_id res chain seq x y z
N MET A 1 -48.68 -4.66 13.93
CA MET A 1 -47.42 -5.41 14.04
C MET A 1 -46.38 -4.46 14.62
N ASP A 2 -45.81 -4.79 15.78
CA ASP A 2 -44.81 -3.95 16.45
C ASP A 2 -43.46 -4.10 15.72
N LEU A 3 -42.97 -3.02 15.09
CA LEU A 3 -41.72 -2.98 14.30
C LEU A 3 -40.46 -3.30 15.13
N ARG A 4 -40.59 -3.45 16.46
CA ARG A 4 -39.50 -3.84 17.36
C ARG A 4 -38.98 -5.24 17.08
N ASP A 5 -39.86 -6.19 16.73
CA ASP A 5 -39.47 -7.59 16.50
C ASP A 5 -38.78 -7.78 15.14
N GLU A 6 -38.95 -6.85 14.20
CA GLU A 6 -38.27 -6.89 12.91
C GLU A 6 -36.86 -6.28 12.95
N LYS A 7 -36.55 -5.46 13.97
CA LYS A 7 -35.24 -4.82 14.15
C LYS A 7 -34.26 -5.76 14.87
N LEU A 8 -34.01 -6.92 14.26
CA LEU A 8 -33.20 -7.99 14.85
C LEU A 8 -31.69 -7.74 14.76
N TYR A 9 -31.23 -6.88 13.84
CA TYR A 9 -29.80 -6.63 13.68
C TYR A 9 -29.33 -5.49 14.58
N MET A 10 -28.33 -5.75 15.40
CA MET A 10 -27.67 -4.74 16.22
C MET A 10 -26.41 -4.23 15.51
N CYS A 11 -26.40 -2.95 15.13
CA CYS A 11 -25.23 -2.35 14.50
C CYS A 11 -24.07 -2.28 15.49
N THR A 12 -22.91 -2.84 15.14
CA THR A 12 -21.71 -2.84 16.01
C THR A 12 -21.09 -1.46 16.21
N LEU A 13 -21.36 -0.51 15.31
CA LEU A 13 -20.78 0.84 15.35
C LEU A 13 -21.59 1.83 16.19
N CYS A 14 -22.92 1.77 16.14
CA CYS A 14 -23.79 2.68 16.90
C CYS A 14 -24.67 1.99 17.95
N LEU A 15 -24.55 0.66 18.07
CA LEU A 15 -25.29 -0.20 19.02
C LEU A 15 -26.81 -0.08 18.93
N LYS A 16 -27.35 0.44 17.81
CA LYS A 16 -28.78 0.53 17.56
C LYS A 16 -29.30 -0.69 16.81
N ARG A 17 -30.49 -1.15 17.20
CA ARG A 17 -31.27 -2.15 16.47
C ARG A 17 -31.81 -1.58 15.16
N CYS A 18 -31.64 -2.32 14.07
CA CYS A 18 -32.06 -1.94 12.72
C CYS A 18 -32.65 -3.14 11.98
N LEU A 19 -33.49 -2.85 10.97
CA LEU A 19 -34.14 -3.87 10.16
C LEU A 19 -33.10 -4.48 9.22
N TRP A 20 -33.19 -5.80 8.99
CA TRP A 20 -32.28 -6.47 8.06
C TRP A 20 -32.34 -5.86 6.65
N LYS A 21 -33.54 -5.46 6.21
CA LYS A 21 -33.78 -4.82 4.91
C LYS A 21 -33.10 -3.45 4.76
N ASP A 22 -32.79 -2.78 5.86
CA ASP A 22 -32.15 -1.46 5.85
C ASP A 22 -30.62 -1.57 5.79
N LEU A 23 -30.06 -2.77 5.97
CA LEU A 23 -28.61 -2.97 5.95
C LEU A 23 -28.04 -2.82 4.55
N SER A 24 -26.84 -2.23 4.47
CA SER A 24 -26.14 -2.19 3.20
C SER A 24 -25.83 -3.60 2.71
N LYS A 25 -26.13 -3.88 1.43
CA LYS A 25 -25.92 -5.21 0.84
C LYS A 25 -24.45 -5.64 0.79
N ARG A 26 -23.51 -4.69 0.89
CA ARG A 26 -22.06 -4.93 0.71
C ARG A 26 -21.32 -5.04 2.03
N GLU A 27 -21.70 -4.23 3.02
CA GLU A 27 -20.99 -4.14 4.30
C GLU A 27 -21.85 -4.54 5.51
N LEU A 28 -23.14 -4.82 5.29
CA LEU A 28 -24.11 -5.15 6.35
C LEU A 28 -24.16 -4.09 7.45
N ARG A 29 -23.96 -2.81 7.09
CA ARG A 29 -24.02 -1.70 8.04
C ARG A 29 -25.38 -1.04 8.02
N CYS A 30 -25.77 -0.50 9.17
CA CYS A 30 -26.99 0.28 9.26
C CYS A 30 -26.87 1.57 8.41
N PRO A 31 -28.00 2.15 7.96
CA PRO A 31 -28.00 3.35 7.12
C PRO A 31 -27.26 4.55 7.71
N ARG A 32 -27.16 4.62 9.05
CA ARG A 32 -26.47 5.72 9.76
C ARG A 32 -24.95 5.56 9.74
N CYS A 33 -24.45 4.33 9.71
CA CYS A 33 -23.02 4.02 9.80
C CYS A 33 -22.43 3.58 8.47
N SER A 34 -23.26 3.37 7.44
CA SER A 34 -22.78 3.15 6.09
C SER A 34 -22.12 4.43 5.56
N LEU A 35 -21.08 4.24 4.76
CA LEU A 35 -20.40 5.33 4.05
C LEU A 35 -20.84 5.30 2.58
N PRO A 36 -20.89 6.47 1.91
CA PRO A 36 -21.20 6.52 0.50
C PRO A 36 -20.17 5.70 -0.31
N PRO A 37 -20.59 5.01 -1.38
CA PRO A 37 -19.68 4.30 -2.25
C PRO A 37 -18.63 5.23 -2.88
N LYS A 38 -17.41 4.72 -3.08
CA LYS A 38 -16.29 5.43 -3.72
C LYS A 38 -15.67 4.56 -4.81
N SER A 39 -14.95 5.16 -5.76
CA SER A 39 -14.15 4.43 -6.74
C SER A 39 -12.83 3.95 -6.12
N CYS A 40 -12.43 2.73 -6.44
CA CYS A 40 -11.16 2.16 -6.01
C CYS A 40 -10.00 2.73 -6.84
N ALA A 41 -8.98 3.30 -6.23
CA ALA A 41 -7.87 3.96 -6.93
C ALA A 41 -7.02 3.04 -7.86
N ILE A 42 -7.16 1.73 -7.75
CA ILE A 42 -6.39 0.74 -8.54
C ILE A 42 -7.19 0.12 -9.68
N CYS A 43 -8.51 -0.04 -9.52
CA CYS A 43 -9.33 -0.79 -10.48
C CYS A 43 -10.65 -0.10 -10.81
N ASP A 44 -10.83 1.14 -10.36
CA ASP A 44 -11.97 2.03 -10.55
C ASP A 44 -13.34 1.48 -10.12
N LYS A 45 -13.38 0.27 -9.58
CA LYS A 45 -14.60 -0.38 -9.12
C LYS A 45 -15.20 0.39 -7.94
N MET A 46 -16.48 0.71 -8.06
CA MET A 46 -17.26 1.29 -6.96
C MET A 46 -17.40 0.30 -5.80
N PHE A 47 -17.00 0.71 -4.60
CA PHE A 47 -17.07 -0.09 -3.38
C PHE A 47 -17.61 0.73 -2.20
N GLU A 48 -18.15 0.05 -1.19
CA GLU A 48 -18.55 0.69 0.07
C GLU A 48 -17.34 0.63 1.03
N PRO A 49 -16.76 1.77 1.44
CA PRO A 49 -15.56 1.78 2.26
C PRO A 49 -15.89 1.53 3.73
N ARG A 50 -15.08 0.73 4.44
CA ARG A 50 -15.26 0.52 5.89
C ARG A 50 -14.95 1.80 6.67
N ASP A 51 -13.87 2.47 6.33
CA ASP A 51 -13.45 3.72 6.94
C ASP A 51 -13.32 4.84 5.90
N LYS A 52 -13.35 6.09 6.39
CA LYS A 52 -13.24 7.26 5.50
C LYS A 52 -11.89 7.32 4.78
N SER A 53 -10.84 6.73 5.37
CA SER A 53 -9.47 6.66 4.84
C SER A 53 -9.27 5.58 3.76
N ASN A 54 -10.18 4.63 3.60
CA ASN A 54 -10.00 3.56 2.62
C ASN A 54 -10.10 4.11 1.19
N SER A 55 -9.00 3.98 0.44
CA SER A 55 -8.90 4.32 -0.99
C SER A 55 -9.05 3.10 -1.90
N TYR A 56 -8.96 1.89 -1.36
CA TYR A 56 -8.96 0.64 -2.12
C TYR A 56 -10.15 -0.25 -1.76
N CYS A 57 -10.72 -0.92 -2.77
CA CYS A 57 -11.71 -1.96 -2.52
C CYS A 57 -11.07 -3.16 -1.80
N LYS A 58 -11.88 -3.97 -1.09
CA LYS A 58 -11.42 -5.14 -0.31
C LYS A 58 -10.42 -6.05 -1.06
N ARG A 59 -10.65 -6.26 -2.35
CA ARG A 59 -9.76 -7.06 -3.20
C ARG A 59 -8.38 -6.42 -3.35
N CYS A 60 -8.33 -5.14 -3.73
CA CYS A 60 -7.08 -4.41 -3.92
C CYS A 60 -6.36 -4.19 -2.60
N ASP A 61 -7.08 -3.86 -1.54
CA ASP A 61 -6.55 -3.72 -0.18
C ASP A 61 -5.85 -5.02 0.29
N PHE A 62 -6.51 -6.18 0.08
CA PHE A 62 -5.91 -7.48 0.36
C PHE A 62 -4.62 -7.73 -0.42
N TYR A 63 -4.58 -7.41 -1.71
CA TYR A 63 -3.36 -7.57 -2.52
C TYR A 63 -2.24 -6.66 -2.03
N ILE A 64 -2.54 -5.40 -1.70
CA ILE A 64 -1.55 -4.48 -1.14
C ILE A 64 -1.00 -5.04 0.16
N LEU A 65 -1.85 -5.44 1.11
CA LEU A 65 -1.42 -5.99 2.39
C LEU A 65 -0.57 -7.26 2.23
N ARG A 66 -0.92 -8.13 1.27
CA ARG A 66 -0.15 -9.34 0.97
C ARG A 66 1.23 -9.04 0.36
N HIS A 67 1.33 -8.02 -0.48
CA HIS A 67 2.57 -7.68 -1.19
C HIS A 67 3.38 -6.53 -0.55
N ALA A 68 2.86 -5.91 0.51
CA ALA A 68 3.55 -4.83 1.24
C ALA A 68 4.87 -5.29 1.88
N ALA A 69 5.03 -6.58 2.15
CA ALA A 69 6.18 -7.16 2.83
C ALA A 69 7.01 -8.12 1.95
N VAL A 70 6.98 -7.97 0.62
CA VAL A 70 7.95 -8.68 -0.23
C VAL A 70 9.32 -8.06 0.03
N LYS A 71 10.01 -8.58 1.06
CA LYS A 71 11.44 -8.33 1.27
C LYS A 71 12.10 -8.71 -0.06
N PRO A 72 12.86 -7.81 -0.72
CA PRO A 72 13.51 -8.16 -1.96
C PRO A 72 14.28 -9.46 -1.72
N PRO A 73 14.20 -10.45 -2.64
CA PRO A 73 14.96 -11.68 -2.48
C PRO A 73 16.42 -11.28 -2.19
N PRO A 74 17.08 -11.92 -1.20
CA PRO A 74 18.50 -11.66 -0.98
C PRO A 74 19.19 -11.90 -2.31
N ILE A 75 19.75 -10.82 -2.88
CA ILE A 75 20.52 -10.89 -4.11
C ILE A 75 21.62 -11.91 -3.82
N PRO A 76 21.75 -12.99 -4.62
CA PRO A 76 22.84 -13.94 -4.45
C PRO A 76 24.14 -13.16 -4.53
N THR A 77 24.84 -13.01 -3.41
CA THR A 77 26.25 -12.63 -3.43
C THR A 77 26.94 -13.80 -4.11
N GLN A 78 27.39 -13.61 -5.35
CA GLN A 78 28.30 -14.56 -5.98
C GLN A 78 29.50 -14.70 -5.05
N ASP A 79 29.67 -15.89 -4.51
CA ASP A 79 30.86 -16.28 -3.77
C ASP A 79 32.04 -16.20 -4.75
N CYS A 80 32.78 -15.11 -4.66
CA CYS A 80 34.11 -15.02 -5.26
C CYS A 80 35.00 -16.05 -4.57
N PRO A 81 35.85 -16.82 -5.30
CA PRO A 81 36.63 -17.89 -4.71
C PRO A 81 37.58 -17.34 -3.64
N GLU A 82 37.60 -18.00 -2.48
CA GLU A 82 38.48 -17.69 -1.36
C GLU A 82 39.96 -17.84 -1.78
N GLY A 83 40.69 -16.73 -1.77
CA GLY A 83 42.09 -16.65 -2.19
C GLY A 83 42.82 -15.43 -1.65
N ARG A 84 43.04 -15.39 -0.34
CA ARG A 84 44.19 -14.79 0.37
C ARG A 84 44.66 -13.38 -0.07
N SER A 85 44.32 -12.35 0.71
CA SER A 85 45.27 -11.46 1.41
C SER A 85 44.56 -10.26 2.06
N ASP A 86 44.91 -9.98 3.31
CA ASP A 86 44.48 -8.82 4.08
C ASP A 86 44.68 -7.51 3.31
N VAL A 87 43.58 -6.89 2.89
CA VAL A 87 43.54 -5.44 2.63
C VAL A 87 42.33 -4.88 3.35
N LYS A 88 42.58 -4.29 4.54
CA LYS A 88 41.69 -3.30 5.13
C LYS A 88 41.55 -2.13 4.15
N GLN A 89 40.54 -2.18 3.27
CA GLN A 89 40.11 -0.98 2.59
C GLN A 89 39.21 -0.20 3.54
N ASN A 90 39.82 0.81 4.16
CA ASN A 90 39.15 1.87 4.87
C ASN A 90 37.95 2.37 4.04
N ARG A 91 36.73 2.10 4.49
CA ARG A 91 35.51 2.76 4.02
C ARG A 91 35.52 4.21 4.50
N ASN A 92 36.39 5.01 3.91
CA ASN A 92 36.39 6.45 4.09
C ASN A 92 35.26 7.03 3.23
N GLY A 93 34.14 7.34 3.88
CA GLY A 93 33.58 8.69 3.87
C GLY A 93 33.13 9.38 2.58
N SER A 94 32.95 8.72 1.43
CA SER A 94 32.33 9.41 0.29
C SER A 94 30.83 9.61 0.51
N SER A 95 30.40 10.87 0.45
CA SER A 95 28.98 11.24 0.50
C SER A 95 28.22 10.52 -0.61
N ILE A 96 26.94 10.23 -0.35
CA ILE A 96 26.05 9.59 -1.33
C ILE A 96 26.03 10.34 -2.67
N THR A 97 26.24 11.65 -2.64
CA THR A 97 26.33 12.53 -3.82
C THR A 97 27.57 12.26 -4.67
N ASP A 98 28.70 11.96 -4.04
CA ASP A 98 29.97 11.76 -4.75
C ASP A 98 29.99 10.38 -5.40
N ARG A 99 29.49 9.38 -4.67
CA ARG A 99 29.29 8.04 -5.21
C ARG A 99 28.30 8.02 -6.37
N TRP A 100 27.27 8.88 -6.34
CA TRP A 100 26.34 9.01 -7.47
C TRP A 100 26.98 9.65 -8.70
N LYS A 101 27.87 10.64 -8.51
CA LYS A 101 28.64 11.24 -9.62
C LYS A 101 29.58 10.23 -10.28
N GLU A 102 30.25 9.39 -9.49
CA GLU A 102 31.12 8.32 -10.01
C GLU A 102 30.34 7.33 -10.87
N ILE A 103 29.15 6.93 -10.42
CA ILE A 103 28.29 6.00 -11.18
C ILE A 103 27.87 6.64 -12.51
N LYS A 104 27.45 7.91 -12.51
CA LYS A 104 27.09 8.62 -13.75
C LYS A 104 28.26 8.70 -14.72
N ALA A 105 29.45 9.02 -14.22
CA ALA A 105 30.66 9.07 -15.05
C ALA A 105 31.02 7.71 -15.65
N ALA A 106 30.93 6.62 -14.87
CA ALA A 106 31.25 5.27 -15.33
C ALA A 106 30.21 4.69 -16.30
N SER A 107 28.94 5.08 -16.17
CA SER A 107 27.83 4.60 -16.99
C SER A 107 27.57 5.44 -18.25
N GLY A 108 28.29 6.55 -18.42
CA GLY A 108 28.12 7.44 -19.57
C GLY A 108 26.78 8.19 -19.56
N ILE A 109 26.11 8.28 -18.40
CA ILE A 109 24.85 9.00 -18.25
C ILE A 109 25.17 10.49 -18.21
N VAL A 110 24.94 11.18 -19.34
CA VAL A 110 24.89 12.65 -19.41
C VAL A 110 23.51 13.11 -18.93
N ASP A 111 23.48 14.10 -18.03
CA ASP A 111 22.23 14.79 -17.69
C ASP A 111 21.86 15.70 -18.87
N ASP A 112 20.87 15.29 -19.68
CA ASP A 112 20.25 16.15 -20.69
C ASP A 112 19.36 17.19 -19.99
N PHE A 113 19.96 18.29 -19.55
CA PHE A 113 19.21 19.48 -19.16
C PHE A 113 19.96 20.75 -19.55
N CYS A 114 19.67 21.24 -20.75
CA CYS A 114 19.65 22.67 -21.05
C CYS A 114 18.56 22.90 -22.10
N THR A 115 17.34 23.17 -21.61
CA THR A 115 16.39 23.99 -22.34
C THR A 115 17.02 25.34 -22.62
N SER A 116 17.02 25.68 -23.90
CA SER A 116 17.44 26.93 -24.53
C SER A 116 16.91 28.21 -23.87
N ASP A 117 17.73 29.26 -23.90
CA ASP A 117 17.30 30.66 -24.08
C ASP A 117 17.80 31.14 -25.46
#